data_AF-A0ABD1HEB0-F1
#
_entry.id   AF-A0ABD1HEB0-F1
#
_cell.length_a   1.000
_cell.length_b   1.000
_cell.length_c   1.000
_cell.angle_alpha   90.00
_cell.angle_beta   90.00
_cell.angle_gamma   90.00
#
_symmetry.space_group_name_H-M   'P 1'
#
loop_
_entity.id
_entity.type
_entity.pdbx_description
1 polymer ?
#
loop_
_entity_poly.entity_id
_entity_poly.type
_entity_poly.pdbx_seq_one_letter_code
_entity_poly.pdbx_strand_id
1 'polypeptide(L)'
;MIVATWNVREMQQLSKQAVIADFVRKHKIDMIGLLETKLKAKNYSYLMKNRFKEWKNIDNFNKSDKSRMLLLWNPSRVALELINVDVQTIHTKIRPLSHAGHARIHQHCPLCSAHIESPSHLFFKC
;
A
#
# COMPACT_ATOMS: atom_id res chain seq x y z
N MET A 1 11.81 -4.14 8.32
CA MET A 1 10.87 -3.63 7.30
C MET A 1 9.58 -3.23 7.99
N ILE A 2 9.02 -2.06 7.71
CA ILE A 2 7.74 -1.62 8.28
C ILE A 2 6.67 -1.64 7.19
N VAL A 3 5.62 -2.44 7.41
CA VAL A 3 4.47 -2.56 6.51
C VAL A 3 3.25 -2.00 7.24
N ALA A 4 2.43 -1.22 6.55
CA ALA A 4 1.18 -0.70 7.11
C ALA A 4 0.00 -0.95 6.19
N THR A 5 -1.18 -1.06 6.77
CA THR A 5 -2.43 -1.11 6.01
C THR A 5 -3.43 -0.11 6.55
N TRP A 6 -4.11 0.59 5.65
CA TRP A 6 -5.08 1.60 6.02
C TRP A 6 -6.29 1.58 5.09
N ASN A 7 -7.47 1.30 5.64
CA ASN A 7 -8.72 1.64 4.98
C ASN A 7 -8.95 3.14 5.10
N VAL A 8 -8.66 3.85 4.01
CA VAL A 8 -8.71 5.30 4.02
C VAL A 8 -10.11 5.84 3.79
N ARG A 9 -11.08 5.02 3.32
CA ARG A 9 -12.45 5.45 2.98
C ARG A 9 -12.44 6.79 2.22
N GLU A 10 -12.01 6.75 0.96
CA GLU A 10 -11.74 7.88 0.06
C GLU A 10 -10.43 8.64 0.31
N MET A 11 -9.65 8.89 -0.73
CA MET A 11 -8.38 9.65 -0.71
C MET A 11 -8.36 10.74 -1.80
N GLN A 12 -9.53 11.15 -2.31
CA GLN A 12 -9.60 12.13 -3.39
C GLN A 12 -9.07 13.52 -2.99
N GLN A 13 -9.21 13.91 -1.72
CA GLN A 13 -8.77 15.22 -1.22
C GLN A 13 -7.24 15.29 -1.01
N LEU A 14 -6.60 16.37 -1.47
CA LEU A 14 -5.15 16.57 -1.36
C LEU A 14 -4.65 16.67 0.09
N SER A 15 -5.45 17.23 0.99
CA SER A 15 -5.18 17.28 2.43
C SER A 15 -5.04 15.87 3.02
N LYS A 16 -5.95 14.97 2.65
CA LYS A 16 -5.92 13.56 3.09
C LYS A 16 -4.72 12.81 2.53
N GLN A 17 -4.34 13.08 1.28
CA GLN A 17 -3.11 12.55 0.69
C GLN A 17 -1.85 13.03 1.44
N ALA A 18 -1.83 14.29 1.90
CA ALA A 18 -0.75 14.80 2.73
C ALA A 18 -0.68 14.06 4.08
N VAL A 19 -1.81 13.87 4.76
CA VAL A 19 -1.87 13.09 6.02
C VAL A 19 -1.33 11.67 5.84
N ILE A 20 -1.67 11.00 4.74
CA ILE A 20 -1.18 9.65 4.45
C ILE A 20 0.33 9.66 4.20
N ALA A 21 0.83 10.62 3.44
CA ALA A 21 2.27 10.77 3.21
C ALA A 21 3.03 11.09 4.50
N ASP A 22 2.45 11.92 5.38
CA ASP A 22 3.02 12.29 6.68
C ASP A 22 3.05 11.08 7.62
N PHE A 23 1.98 10.27 7.63
CA PHE A 23 1.93 9.00 8.34
C PHE A 23 3.05 8.06 7.89
N VAL A 24 3.21 7.88 6.57
CA VAL A 24 4.29 7.06 5.99
C VAL A 24 5.67 7.54 6.45
N ARG A 25 5.95 8.85 6.40
CA ARG A 25 7.24 9.41 6.81
C ARG A 25 7.47 9.29 8.32
N LYS A 26 6.48 9.68 9.13
CA LYS A 26 6.54 9.67 10.60
C LYS A 26 6.81 8.29 11.16
N HIS A 27 6.18 7.26 10.58
CA HIS A 27 6.30 5.88 11.02
C HIS A 27 7.38 5.08 10.28
N LYS A 28 8.17 5.74 9.41
CA LYS A 28 9.24 5.12 8.61
C LYS A 28 8.74 3.87 7.86
N ILE A 29 7.53 3.95 7.32
CA ILE A 29 6.89 2.85 6.60
C ILE A 29 7.65 2.60 5.30
N ASP A 30 8.02 1.36 5.04
CA ASP A 30 8.70 0.94 3.81
C ASP A 30 7.69 0.54 2.72
N MET A 31 6.48 0.13 3.13
CA MET A 31 5.40 -0.34 2.25
C MET A 31 4.02 -0.10 2.90
N ILE A 32 3.05 0.39 2.12
CA ILE A 32 1.67 0.65 2.60
C ILE A 32 0.63 0.17 1.60
N GLY A 33 -0.39 -0.55 2.09
CA GLY A 33 -1.60 -0.84 1.33
C GLY A 33 -2.77 0.03 1.78
N LEU A 34 -3.39 0.69 0.81
CA LEU A 34 -4.52 1.59 0.99
C LEU A 34 -5.77 0.97 0.39
N LEU A 35 -6.85 0.92 1.18
CA LEU A 35 -8.13 0.33 0.77
C LEU A 35 -9.21 1.40 0.64
N GLU A 36 -10.22 1.12 -0.19
CA GLU A 36 -11.35 2.02 -0.50
C GLU A 36 -10.89 3.42 -0.94
N THR A 37 -9.86 3.49 -1.78
CA THR A 37 -9.19 4.78 -2.11
C THR A 37 -10.08 5.76 -2.86
N LYS A 38 -11.03 5.27 -3.69
CA LYS A 38 -11.92 6.08 -4.56
C LYS A 38 -11.18 7.17 -5.35
N LEU A 39 -9.91 6.92 -5.70
CA LEU A 39 -9.03 7.91 -6.32
C LEU A 39 -9.33 8.05 -7.82
N LYS A 40 -9.42 9.28 -8.33
CA LYS A 40 -9.51 9.56 -9.78
C LYS A 40 -8.11 9.69 -10.39
N ALA A 41 -7.98 9.37 -11.68
CA ALA A 41 -6.70 9.34 -12.41
C ALA A 41 -5.85 10.61 -12.25
N LYS A 42 -6.45 11.81 -12.35
CA LYS A 42 -5.74 13.09 -12.14
C LYS A 42 -5.05 13.16 -10.77
N ASN A 43 -5.76 12.76 -9.71
CA ASN A 43 -5.26 12.83 -8.34
C ASN A 43 -4.31 11.66 -8.03
N TYR A 44 -4.45 10.53 -8.72
CA TYR A 44 -3.46 9.45 -8.71
C TYR A 44 -2.11 9.92 -9.26
N SER A 45 -2.10 10.54 -10.44
CA SER A 45 -0.86 11.07 -11.02
C SER A 45 -0.24 12.15 -10.13
N TYR A 46 -1.05 13.02 -9.53
CA TYR A 46 -0.57 14.01 -8.57
C TYR A 46 0.07 13.35 -7.34
N LEU A 47 -0.60 12.35 -6.75
CA LEU A 47 -0.12 11.61 -5.58
C LEU A 47 1.26 11.00 -5.85
N MET A 48 1.39 10.26 -6.96
CA MET A 48 2.65 9.62 -7.32
C MET A 48 3.76 10.65 -7.56
N LYS A 49 3.50 11.71 -8.32
CA LYS A 49 4.53 12.71 -8.65
C LYS A 49 4.97 13.55 -7.44
N ASN A 50 4.07 13.87 -6.51
CA ASN A 50 4.31 14.88 -5.47
C ASN A 50 4.45 14.34 -4.05
N ARG A 51 4.02 13.10 -3.79
CA ARG A 51 4.06 12.49 -2.46
C ARG A 51 4.86 11.19 -2.44
N PHE A 52 4.93 10.50 -3.57
CA PHE A 52 5.51 9.16 -3.71
C PHE A 52 6.44 9.04 -4.92
N LYS A 53 7.23 10.09 -5.22
CA LYS A 53 8.00 10.27 -6.48
C LYS A 53 8.91 9.09 -6.84
N GLU A 54 9.53 8.48 -5.85
CA GLU A 54 10.48 7.36 -6.03
C GLU A 54 9.89 6.02 -5.64
N TRP A 55 8.63 6.00 -5.20
CA TRP A 55 7.94 4.79 -4.79
C TRP A 55 7.30 4.12 -6.00
N LYS A 56 7.22 2.79 -5.94
CA LYS A 56 6.47 1.98 -6.91
C LYS A 56 5.09 1.66 -6.38
N ASN A 57 4.20 1.26 -7.30
CA ASN A 57 2.82 0.97 -6.99
C ASN A 57 2.24 -0.25 -7.73
N ILE A 58 1.19 -0.83 -7.16
CA ILE A 58 0.28 -1.81 -7.77
C ILE A 58 -1.12 -1.41 -7.36
N ASP A 59 -2.07 -1.46 -8.28
CA ASP A 59 -3.48 -1.19 -8.00
C ASP A 59 -4.40 -2.20 -8.71
N ASN A 60 -5.65 -2.27 -8.26
CA ASN A 60 -6.70 -3.05 -8.91
C ASN A 60 -7.79 -2.15 -9.52
N PHE A 61 -7.48 -0.90 -9.86
CA PHE A 61 -8.51 0.09 -10.21
C PHE A 61 -9.29 -0.29 -11.47
N ASN A 62 -8.72 -1.14 -12.33
CA ASN A 62 -9.39 -1.68 -13.53
C ASN A 62 -10.31 -2.88 -13.25
N LYS A 63 -10.28 -3.47 -12.06
CA LYS A 63 -11.11 -4.63 -11.69
C LYS A 63 -12.43 -4.22 -11.05
N SER A 64 -12.46 -3.09 -10.34
CA SER A 64 -13.67 -2.66 -9.61
C SER A 64 -13.60 -1.19 -9.22
N ASP A 65 -14.74 -0.51 -9.36
CA ASP A 65 -14.92 0.86 -8.86
C ASP A 65 -15.18 0.92 -7.34
N LYS A 66 -15.63 -0.20 -6.75
CA LYS A 66 -16.06 -0.25 -5.35
C LYS A 66 -14.94 -0.65 -4.40
N SER A 67 -14.03 -1.51 -4.84
CA SER A 67 -12.98 -2.13 -4.01
C SER A 67 -11.58 -1.72 -4.47
N ARG A 68 -11.38 -0.41 -4.69
CA ARG A 68 -10.11 0.15 -5.18
C ARG A 68 -9.01 0.13 -4.13
N MET A 69 -8.04 -0.76 -4.33
CA MET A 69 -6.86 -0.95 -3.51
C MET A 69 -5.63 -0.37 -4.22
N LEU A 70 -4.76 0.25 -3.44
CA LEU A 70 -3.49 0.78 -3.90
C LEU A 70 -2.38 0.32 -2.96
N LEU A 71 -1.41 -0.37 -3.52
CA LEU A 71 -0.20 -0.80 -2.84
C LEU A 71 0.95 0.10 -3.24
N LEU A 72 1.68 0.65 -2.28
CA LEU A 72 2.82 1.55 -2.47
C LEU A 72 4.03 1.00 -1.72
N TRP A 73 5.23 1.06 -2.31
CA TRP A 73 6.47 0.70 -1.61
C TRP A 73 7.69 1.47 -2.09
N ASN A 74 8.68 1.61 -1.20
CA ASN A 74 10.00 2.15 -1.55
C ASN A 74 10.87 1.05 -2.17
N PRO A 75 11.23 1.12 -3.47
CA PRO A 75 11.98 0.08 -4.16
C PRO A 75 13.45 -0.04 -3.71
N SER A 76 14.00 0.96 -3.01
CA SER A 76 15.33 0.88 -2.39
C SER A 76 15.33 0.09 -1.08
N ARG A 77 14.15 -0.25 -0.55
CA ARG A 77 13.96 -0.89 0.75
C ARG A 77 13.29 -2.26 0.64
N VAL A 78 12.39 -2.42 -0.33
CA VAL A 78 11.57 -3.62 -0.50
C VAL A 78 11.65 -4.11 -1.95
N ALA A 79 12.07 -5.35 -2.12
CA ALA A 79 11.82 -6.11 -3.35
C ALA A 79 10.41 -6.69 -3.28
N LEU A 80 9.62 -6.47 -4.32
CA LEU A 80 8.26 -6.95 -4.43
C LEU A 80 8.07 -7.68 -5.75
N GLU A 81 7.46 -8.86 -5.69
CA GLU A 81 7.02 -9.67 -6.82
C GLU A 81 5.50 -9.80 -6.77
N LEU A 82 4.83 -9.44 -7.87
CA LEU A 82 3.38 -9.56 -7.98
C LEU A 82 3.01 -11.01 -8.33
N ILE A 83 2.11 -11.61 -7.54
CA ILE A 83 1.58 -12.96 -7.80
C ILE A 83 0.22 -12.88 -8.50
N ASN A 84 -0.71 -12.11 -7.94
CA ASN A 84 -2.05 -11.94 -8.53
C ASN A 84 -2.74 -10.63 -8.10
N VAL A 85 -3.59 -10.10 -8.98
CA VAL A 85 -4.49 -8.96 -8.70
C VAL A 85 -5.93 -9.32 -9.10
N ASP A 86 -6.83 -9.19 -8.15
CA ASP A 86 -8.26 -9.43 -8.32
C ASP A 86 -9.10 -8.28 -7.70
N VAL A 87 -10.42 -8.36 -7.83
CA VAL A 87 -11.40 -7.40 -7.34
C VAL A 87 -11.24 -7.12 -5.84
N GLN A 88 -10.90 -8.14 -5.04
CA GLN A 88 -10.80 -8.01 -3.57
C GLN A 88 -9.42 -8.36 -3.01
N THR A 89 -8.45 -8.70 -3.86
CA THR A 89 -7.14 -9.19 -3.41
C THR A 89 -5.99 -8.64 -4.25
N ILE A 90 -4.93 -8.18 -3.58
CA ILE A 90 -3.59 -8.03 -4.18
C ILE A 90 -2.68 -8.99 -3.43
N HIS A 91 -2.14 -9.98 -4.14
CA HIS A 91 -1.23 -10.98 -3.60
C HIS A 91 0.19 -10.73 -4.12
N THR A 92 1.11 -10.53 -3.18
CA THR A 92 2.51 -10.22 -3.50
C THR A 92 3.47 -11.00 -2.61
N LYS A 93 4.66 -11.25 -3.14
CA LYS A 93 5.81 -11.71 -2.38
C LYS A 93 6.74 -10.52 -2.14
N ILE A 94 7.17 -10.32 -0.90
CA ILE A 94 7.99 -9.20 -0.48
C ILE A 94 9.25 -9.67 0.23
N ARG A 95 10.35 -8.94 0.04
CA ARG A 95 11.63 -9.19 0.71
C ARG A 95 12.33 -7.88 1.05
N PRO A 96 12.86 -7.69 2.27
CA PRO A 96 13.70 -6.54 2.59
C PRO A 96 15.02 -6.59 1.79
N LEU A 97 15.47 -5.42 1.32
CA LEU A 97 16.74 -5.29 0.57
C LEU A 97 17.95 -5.03 1.46
N SER A 98 17.76 -4.68 2.74
CA SER A 98 18.83 -4.53 3.73
C SER A 98 18.74 -5.61 4.81
N HIS A 99 19.89 -6.00 5.38
CA HIS A 99 20.02 -7.16 6.28
C HIS A 99 19.24 -7.00 7.60
N ALA A 100 18.60 -8.11 8.00
CA ALA A 100 18.08 -8.45 9.33
C ALA A 100 17.17 -7.41 10.01
N GLY A 101 15.91 -7.31 9.56
CA GLY A 101 14.87 -6.66 10.36
C GLY A 101 13.52 -7.36 10.17
N HIS A 102 12.97 -7.91 11.25
CA HIS A 102 11.61 -8.45 11.29
C HIS A 102 10.60 -7.47 10.65
N ALA A 103 9.67 -8.01 9.87
CA ALA A 103 8.55 -7.23 9.35
C ALA A 103 7.63 -6.84 10.51
N ARG A 104 7.44 -5.54 10.75
CA ARG A 104 6.43 -5.06 11.71
C ARG A 104 5.22 -4.58 10.93
N ILE A 105 4.05 -5.14 11.23
CA ILE A 105 2.78 -4.75 10.61
C ILE A 105 2.08 -3.77 11.54
N HIS A 106 1.81 -2.56 11.06
CA HIS A 106 0.83 -1.67 11.68
C HIS A 106 -0.51 -1.83 10.96
N GLN A 107 -1.43 -2.59 11.58
CA GLN A 107 -2.81 -2.68 11.11
C GLN A 107 -3.62 -1.52 11.69
N HIS A 108 -4.17 -0.67 10.82
CA HIS A 108 -5.07 0.43 11.20
C HIS A 108 -6.48 0.24 10.60
N CYS A 109 -6.93 -1.02 10.49
CA CYS A 109 -8.28 -1.38 10.05
C CYS A 109 -8.71 -2.72 10.70
N PRO A 110 -9.80 -2.77 11.49
CA PRO A 110 -10.35 -4.01 12.04
C PRO A 110 -11.15 -4.86 11.03
N LEU A 111 -11.47 -4.29 9.86
CA LEU A 111 -12.22 -4.95 8.78
C LEU A 111 -11.33 -5.49 7.65
N CYS A 112 -10.02 -5.27 7.74
CA CYS A 112 -9.09 -5.52 6.65
C CYS A 112 -7.96 -6.43 7.11
N SER A 113 -7.94 -7.65 6.60
CA SER A 113 -6.89 -8.61 6.92
C SER A 113 -5.66 -8.37 6.06
N ALA A 114 -4.62 -7.82 6.68
CA ALA A 114 -3.27 -7.88 6.14
C ALA A 114 -2.56 -9.06 6.80
N HIS A 115 -2.60 -10.22 6.14
CA HIS A 115 -1.96 -11.44 6.67
C HIS A 115 -0.66 -11.71 5.95
N ILE A 116 0.37 -11.96 6.76
CA ILE A 116 1.63 -12.51 6.31
C ILE A 116 1.54 -14.03 6.49
N GLU A 117 1.24 -14.79 5.42
CA GLU A 117 1.10 -16.26 5.50
C GLU A 117 2.46 -16.97 5.62
N SER A 118 3.55 -16.30 5.27
CA SER A 118 4.94 -16.74 5.50
C SER A 118 5.84 -15.49 5.51
N PRO A 119 7.11 -15.52 5.95
CA PRO A 119 7.98 -14.33 6.11
C PRO A 119 8.04 -13.38 4.91
N SER A 120 7.62 -13.84 3.74
CA SER A 120 7.68 -13.15 2.46
C SER A 120 6.34 -13.01 1.73
N HIS A 121 5.22 -13.59 2.19
CA HIS A 121 3.94 -13.49 1.46
C HIS A 121 3.03 -12.49 2.15
N LEU A 122 2.60 -11.45 1.43
CA LEU A 122 1.70 -10.43 1.96
C LEU A 122 0.42 -10.38 1.13
N PHE A 123 -0.70 -10.63 1.82
CA PHE A 123 -2.04 -10.51 1.26
C PHE A 123 -2.72 -9.24 1.79
N PHE A 124 -3.26 -8.47 0.86
CA PHE A 124 -4.21 -7.40 1.17
C PHE A 124 -5.60 -7.88 0.79
N LYS A 125 -6.45 -8.10 1.80
CA LYS A 125 -7.85 -8.45 1.62
C LYS A 125 -8.76 -7.36 2.19
N CYS A 126 -9.73 -6.94 1.40
CA CYS A 126 -10.83 -6.07 1.80
C CYS A 126 -12.07 -6.90 2.16
#